data_AF-A0A3M2D2K6-F1
#
_entry.id   AF-A0A3M2D2K6-F1
#
_cell.length_a   1.000
_cell.length_b   1.000
_cell.length_c   1.000
_cell.angle_alpha   90.00
_cell.angle_beta   90.00
_cell.angle_gamma   90.00
#
_symmetry.space_group_name_H-M   'P 1'
#
loop_
_entity.id
_entity.type
_entity.pdbx_description
1 polymer ?
#
loop_
_entity_poly.entity_id
_entity_poly.type
_entity_poly.pdbx_seq_one_letter_code
_entity_poly.pdbx_strand_id
1 'polypeptide(L)'
;MRMAGMVISTLIALCSLSCGRGHPVVEIALHPTNPQILYIATNDYIYKTRDGGKTWQNISQGMTHSRVIALAIDPLFPANVYAGTKGDGVFRSYNGGQTWVAKRTGMADVTISSVVHQLVFVPGSSDHLFAATSMGVFETENAGDTWIKRMEGMKEVLMVVTLDVDPRQITTMYAGTSGGMYKTIDRARHWIKVNHGLIPPEVLKSSRALGITRVKVDPHRLNAVYAASLMGLYKTTDGAQTWQRIGQDLPDQMFSDLVLDRSTPDVLYVSSRKGVHKSSDGGHTWQAANAGLGNLNIRALAMNPVDSQVLYAGTNGDGLYRSHDGGHTWEPVPLVLNRNHETRGSTILNRNGGVEDIAKTVGRNCLCPEGMQRLTGHGQTDGLRRVG
;
A
#
# COMPACT_ATOMS: atom_id res chain seq x y z
N MET A 1 63.02 -36.21 -1.54
CA MET A 1 61.62 -36.43 -1.93
C MET A 1 60.74 -36.33 -0.69
N ARG A 2 60.07 -35.19 -0.49
CA ARG A 2 59.02 -35.00 0.52
C ARG A 2 57.80 -34.41 -0.20
N MET A 3 56.66 -35.09 -0.11
CA MET A 3 55.38 -34.64 -0.66
C MET A 3 54.86 -33.45 0.15
N ALA A 4 54.52 -32.37 -0.53
CA ALA A 4 53.78 -31.25 0.02
C ALA A 4 52.28 -31.47 -0.26
N GLY A 5 51.48 -31.65 0.80
CA GLY A 5 50.03 -31.65 0.73
C GLY A 5 49.51 -30.22 0.79
N MET A 6 48.92 -29.75 -0.30
CA MET A 6 48.25 -28.45 -0.40
C MET A 6 46.77 -28.65 -0.03
N VAL A 7 46.37 -28.13 1.12
CA VAL A 7 44.96 -28.08 1.55
C VAL A 7 44.32 -26.87 0.87
N ILE A 8 43.45 -27.11 -0.11
CA ILE A 8 42.58 -26.09 -0.69
C ILE A 8 41.36 -25.96 0.22
N SER A 9 41.26 -24.86 0.94
CA SER A 9 40.09 -24.48 1.74
C SER A 9 39.01 -23.90 0.82
N THR A 10 38.02 -24.69 0.45
CA THR A 10 36.82 -24.21 -0.23
C THR A 10 35.86 -23.63 0.81
N LEU A 11 35.73 -22.29 0.85
CA LEU A 11 34.65 -21.64 1.58
C LEU A 11 33.32 -21.96 0.89
N ILE A 12 32.56 -22.91 1.44
CA ILE A 12 31.15 -23.08 1.11
C ILE A 12 30.38 -22.02 1.90
N ALA A 13 30.06 -20.91 1.27
CA ALA A 13 29.05 -20.00 1.79
C ALA A 13 27.70 -20.73 1.76
N LEU A 14 27.27 -21.27 2.90
CA LEU A 14 25.89 -21.72 3.08
C LEU A 14 25.00 -20.49 3.03
N CYS A 15 24.50 -20.19 1.83
CA CYS A 15 23.36 -19.32 1.66
C CYS A 15 22.16 -20.07 2.22
N SER A 16 21.81 -19.78 3.48
CA SER A 16 20.53 -20.20 4.05
C SER A 16 19.43 -19.45 3.31
N LEU A 17 19.00 -20.00 2.18
CA LEU A 17 17.75 -19.65 1.52
C LEU A 17 16.63 -20.02 2.49
N SER A 18 16.29 -19.10 3.40
CA SER A 18 14.97 -19.10 3.98
C SER A 18 13.99 -18.94 2.82
N CYS A 19 13.17 -19.94 2.57
CA CYS A 19 11.95 -19.80 1.78
C CYS A 19 11.01 -18.87 2.54
N GLY A 20 11.33 -17.57 2.56
CA GLY A 20 10.51 -16.52 3.12
C GLY A 20 9.71 -15.94 1.98
N ARG A 21 8.44 -16.35 1.84
CA ARG A 21 7.50 -15.52 1.07
C ARG A 21 7.52 -14.14 1.72
N GLY A 22 7.85 -13.11 0.96
CA GLY A 22 7.86 -11.74 1.46
C GLY A 22 6.48 -11.36 1.99
N HIS A 23 6.44 -10.54 3.04
CA HIS A 23 5.15 -10.06 3.53
C HIS A 23 4.50 -9.15 2.48
N PRO A 24 3.18 -9.28 2.21
CA PRO A 24 2.48 -8.35 1.36
C PRO A 24 2.64 -6.92 1.87
N VAL A 25 3.13 -6.03 1.01
CA VAL A 25 3.25 -4.60 1.32
C VAL A 25 1.96 -3.92 0.87
N VAL A 26 1.27 -3.29 1.81
CA VAL A 26 -0.06 -2.71 1.64
C VAL A 26 0.02 -1.22 1.32
N GLU A 27 0.94 -0.52 1.97
CA GLU A 27 1.08 0.94 1.88
C GLU A 27 2.55 1.31 2.07
N ILE A 28 3.00 2.34 1.36
CA ILE A 28 4.37 2.87 1.42
C ILE A 28 4.27 4.39 1.63
N ALA A 29 4.80 4.88 2.75
CA ALA A 29 4.88 6.31 3.03
C ALA A 29 6.34 6.76 3.08
N LEU A 30 6.70 7.67 2.17
CA LEU A 30 8.05 8.18 2.02
C LEU A 30 8.19 9.51 2.74
N HIS A 31 9.29 9.70 3.46
CA HIS A 31 9.56 10.99 4.12
C HIS A 31 9.69 12.11 3.07
N PRO A 32 9.09 13.30 3.30
CA PRO A 32 8.98 14.34 2.28
C PRO A 32 10.32 14.89 1.77
N THR A 33 11.36 14.86 2.61
CA THR A 33 12.67 15.44 2.28
C THR A 33 13.88 14.53 2.52
N ASN A 34 13.70 13.35 3.13
CA ASN A 34 14.81 12.48 3.53
C ASN A 34 14.60 11.08 2.94
N PRO A 35 15.28 10.73 1.84
CA PRO A 35 15.05 9.47 1.15
C PRO A 35 15.47 8.23 1.95
N GLN A 36 16.19 8.40 3.06
CA GLN A 36 16.60 7.30 3.93
C GLN A 36 15.49 6.84 4.88
N ILE A 37 14.48 7.69 5.10
CA ILE A 37 13.36 7.41 6.00
C ILE A 37 12.13 7.06 5.17
N LEU A 38 11.64 5.83 5.35
CA LEU A 38 10.33 5.43 4.85
C LEU A 38 9.64 4.48 5.83
N TYR A 39 8.33 4.41 5.68
CA TYR A 39 7.44 3.55 6.44
C TYR A 39 6.72 2.64 5.46
N ILE A 40 6.54 1.38 5.84
CA ILE A 40 5.68 0.46 5.11
C ILE A 40 4.69 -0.18 6.07
N ALA A 41 3.47 -0.41 5.60
CA ALA A 41 2.51 -1.28 6.27
C ALA A 41 2.44 -2.62 5.55
N THR A 42 2.50 -3.71 6.29
CA THR A 42 2.16 -5.05 5.81
C THR A 42 0.73 -5.41 6.23
N ASN A 43 0.31 -6.66 5.99
CA ASN A 43 -0.96 -7.14 6.54
C ASN A 43 -0.99 -7.12 8.08
N ASP A 44 0.17 -7.21 8.72
CA ASP A 44 0.30 -7.50 10.15
C ASP A 44 0.92 -6.35 10.94
N TYR A 45 1.93 -5.67 10.38
CA TYR A 45 2.73 -4.69 11.10
C TYR A 45 3.11 -3.47 10.27
N ILE A 46 3.49 -2.38 10.94
CA ILE A 46 4.16 -1.23 10.34
C ILE A 46 5.66 -1.34 10.62
N TYR A 47 6.47 -1.11 9.59
CA TYR A 47 7.91 -1.04 9.71
C TYR A 47 8.43 0.33 9.29
N LYS A 48 9.50 0.76 9.95
CA LYS A 48 10.24 1.98 9.62
C LYS A 48 11.70 1.64 9.34
N THR A 49 12.26 2.27 8.33
CA THR A 49 13.70 2.37 8.11
C THR A 49 14.17 3.80 8.31
N ARG A 50 15.45 3.97 8.67
CA ARG A 50 16.16 5.26 8.70
C ARG A 50 17.42 5.27 7.84
N ASP A 51 17.70 4.19 7.13
CA ASP A 51 18.94 3.95 6.37
C ASP A 51 18.66 3.46 4.93
N GLY A 52 17.50 3.84 4.38
CA GLY A 52 17.13 3.51 3.00
C GLY A 52 16.78 2.04 2.78
N GLY A 53 16.33 1.35 3.83
CA GLY A 53 15.83 -0.03 3.77
C GLY A 53 16.89 -1.09 4.04
N LYS A 54 18.05 -0.70 4.60
CA LYS A 54 19.09 -1.65 5.03
C LYS A 54 18.66 -2.34 6.32
N THR A 55 18.04 -1.59 7.24
CA THR A 55 17.48 -2.14 8.48
C THR A 55 16.08 -1.60 8.75
N TRP A 56 15.26 -2.43 9.38
CA TRP A 56 13.87 -2.15 9.69
C TRP A 56 13.57 -2.34 11.16
N GLN A 57 12.72 -1.45 11.69
CA GLN A 57 12.16 -1.52 13.03
C GLN A 57 10.65 -1.72 12.94
N ASN A 58 10.11 -2.72 13.65
CA ASN A 58 8.67 -2.84 13.86
C ASN A 58 8.23 -1.72 14.81
N ILE A 59 7.25 -0.93 14.38
CA ILE A 59 6.76 0.24 15.10
C ILE A 59 5.25 0.14 15.40
N SER A 60 4.67 -1.06 15.35
CA SER A 60 3.25 -1.29 15.66
C SER A 60 2.94 -1.24 17.16
N GLN A 61 3.95 -1.18 18.03
CA GLN A 61 3.75 -1.23 19.48
C GLN A 61 2.85 -0.07 19.96
N GLY A 62 1.85 -0.42 20.78
CA GLY A 62 0.88 0.56 21.31
C GLY A 62 -0.33 0.80 20.42
N MET A 63 -0.35 0.23 19.21
CA MET A 63 -1.59 0.09 18.44
C MET A 63 -2.32 -1.18 18.85
N THR A 64 -3.63 -1.20 18.61
CA THR A 64 -4.42 -2.43 18.62
C THR A 64 -3.94 -3.39 17.53
N HIS A 65 -4.29 -4.67 17.59
CA HIS A 65 -4.01 -5.65 16.52
C HIS A 65 -4.80 -5.39 15.21
N SER A 66 -5.28 -4.16 15.02
CA SER A 66 -6.02 -3.76 13.84
C SER A 66 -5.08 -3.52 12.68
N ARG A 67 -5.49 -4.04 11.53
CA ARG A 67 -4.74 -3.94 10.30
C ARG A 67 -4.65 -2.48 9.85
N VAL A 68 -3.43 -2.04 9.58
CA VAL A 68 -3.15 -0.71 9.02
C VAL A 68 -3.34 -0.78 7.50
N ILE A 69 -4.08 0.19 6.99
CA ILE A 69 -4.47 0.28 5.57
C ILE A 69 -3.89 1.54 4.93
N ALA A 70 -3.78 2.64 5.68
CA ALA A 70 -3.25 3.90 5.20
C ALA A 70 -2.16 4.43 6.12
N LEU A 71 -1.16 5.09 5.56
CA LEU A 71 -0.12 5.82 6.26
C LEU A 71 -0.02 7.22 5.65
N ALA A 72 0.11 8.24 6.48
CA ALA A 72 0.40 9.59 6.02
C ALA A 72 1.46 10.22 6.92
N ILE A 73 2.37 10.98 6.31
CA ILE A 73 3.42 11.73 7.01
C ILE A 73 3.09 13.20 6.84
N ASP A 74 3.10 13.93 7.96
CA ASP A 74 2.98 15.37 7.94
C ASP A 74 4.11 15.98 7.08
N PRO A 75 3.78 16.75 6.02
CA PRO A 75 4.78 17.26 5.10
C PRO A 75 5.68 18.34 5.72
N LEU A 76 5.23 19.01 6.78
CA LEU A 76 5.97 20.09 7.45
C LEU A 76 6.69 19.60 8.70
N PHE A 77 6.09 18.65 9.43
CA PHE A 77 6.68 18.07 10.64
C PHE A 77 6.70 16.53 10.57
N PRO A 78 7.64 15.91 9.84
CA PRO A 78 7.61 14.47 9.52
C PRO A 78 7.75 13.48 10.69
N ALA A 79 7.97 13.97 11.91
CA ALA A 79 7.83 13.19 13.12
C ALA A 79 6.35 12.84 13.42
N ASN A 80 5.41 13.66 12.92
CA ASN A 80 3.99 13.37 12.94
C ASN A 80 3.65 12.36 11.83
N VAL A 81 3.24 11.16 12.23
CA VAL A 81 2.83 10.10 11.32
C VAL A 81 1.44 9.64 11.70
N TYR A 82 0.58 9.43 10.71
CA TYR A 82 -0.79 8.98 10.91
C TYR A 82 -0.95 7.59 10.31
N ALA A 83 -1.72 6.75 11.00
CA ALA A 83 -2.08 5.42 10.54
C ALA A 83 -3.61 5.29 10.51
N GLY A 84 -4.14 5.03 9.33
CA GLY A 84 -5.53 4.64 9.12
C GLY A 84 -5.67 3.13 9.23
N THR A 85 -6.63 2.67 10.02
CA THR A 85 -6.81 1.25 10.33
C THR A 85 -8.15 0.71 9.83
N LYS A 86 -8.27 -0.62 9.79
CA LYS A 86 -9.55 -1.31 9.76
C LYS A 86 -10.06 -1.48 11.20
N GLY A 87 -11.16 -0.80 11.54
CA GLY A 87 -11.90 -0.96 12.80
C GLY A 87 -11.67 0.13 13.84
N ASP A 88 -10.44 0.62 14.02
CA ASP A 88 -10.10 1.54 15.12
C ASP A 88 -9.95 3.02 14.70
N GLY A 89 -10.22 3.31 13.44
CA GLY A 89 -10.12 4.66 12.88
C GLY A 89 -8.67 5.09 12.68
N VAL A 90 -8.32 6.28 13.18
CA VAL A 90 -7.01 6.92 12.96
C VAL A 90 -6.17 6.89 14.23
N PHE A 91 -4.89 6.58 14.08
CA PHE A 91 -3.86 6.81 15.09
C PHE A 91 -2.88 7.87 14.61
N ARG A 92 -2.29 8.60 15.55
CA ARG A 92 -1.19 9.54 15.30
C ARG A 92 -0.01 9.22 16.20
N SER A 93 1.18 9.24 15.63
CA SER A 93 2.45 9.24 16.32
C SER A 93 3.06 10.64 16.24
N TYR A 94 3.66 11.11 17.33
CA TYR A 94 4.37 12.41 17.41
C TYR A 94 5.90 12.25 17.32
N ASN A 95 6.39 11.01 17.28
CA ASN A 95 7.81 10.68 17.38
C ASN A 95 8.25 9.69 16.28
N GLY A 96 7.58 9.74 15.14
CA GLY A 96 7.90 8.95 13.96
C GLY A 96 7.70 7.46 14.18
N GLY A 97 6.62 7.07 14.86
CA GLY A 97 6.16 5.70 15.02
C GLY A 97 6.53 5.02 16.33
N GLN A 98 7.28 5.65 17.24
CA GLN A 98 7.69 4.97 18.49
C GLN A 98 6.52 4.79 19.46
N THR A 99 5.59 5.74 19.49
CA THR A 99 4.33 5.63 20.23
C THR A 99 3.16 6.15 19.39
N TRP A 100 1.97 5.62 19.65
CA TRP A 100 0.75 5.93 18.90
C TRP A 100 -0.38 6.33 19.85
N VAL A 101 -1.16 7.33 19.44
CA VAL A 101 -2.32 7.85 20.15
C VAL A 101 -3.54 7.76 19.23
N ALA A 102 -4.64 7.20 19.73
CA ALA A 102 -5.88 7.15 18.96
C ALA A 102 -6.47 8.56 18.78
N LYS A 103 -6.92 8.86 17.56
CA LYS A 103 -7.43 10.16 17.09
C LYS A 103 -8.79 9.96 16.41
N ARG A 104 -9.80 9.57 17.18
CA ARG A 104 -11.13 9.14 16.68
C ARG A 104 -12.32 10.00 17.12
N THR A 105 -12.08 11.08 17.87
CA THR A 105 -13.16 11.94 18.36
C THR A 105 -13.92 12.55 17.18
N GLY A 106 -15.25 12.43 17.16
CA GLY A 106 -16.08 12.87 16.04
C GLY A 106 -16.20 11.86 14.89
N MET A 107 -15.49 10.73 14.94
CA MET A 107 -15.65 9.61 14.01
C MET A 107 -16.61 8.53 14.55
N ALA A 108 -17.69 8.92 15.23
CA ALA A 108 -18.57 8.00 15.96
C ALA A 108 -19.25 6.91 15.09
N ASP A 109 -19.32 7.13 13.78
CA ASP A 109 -19.85 6.17 12.81
C ASP A 109 -18.86 5.04 12.46
N VAL A 110 -17.58 5.16 12.85
CA VAL A 110 -16.53 4.17 12.59
C VAL A 110 -16.80 2.93 13.44
N THR A 111 -17.40 1.92 12.81
CA THR A 111 -17.62 0.60 13.40
C THR A 111 -16.38 -0.28 13.29
N ILE A 112 -16.39 -1.43 13.95
CA ILE A 112 -15.33 -2.46 13.86
C ILE A 112 -15.05 -2.95 12.42
N SER A 113 -15.98 -2.74 11.47
CA SER A 113 -15.82 -3.11 10.07
C SER A 113 -15.42 -1.95 9.16
N SER A 114 -15.41 -0.72 9.68
CA SER A 114 -15.04 0.47 8.91
C SER A 114 -13.53 0.49 8.63
N VAL A 115 -13.16 1.12 7.52
CA VAL A 115 -11.76 1.21 7.07
C VAL A 115 -11.44 2.66 6.78
N VAL A 116 -10.29 3.14 7.26
CA VAL A 116 -9.66 4.36 6.77
C VAL A 116 -8.79 4.00 5.58
N HIS A 117 -9.24 4.35 4.38
CA HIS A 117 -8.60 3.97 3.11
C HIS A 117 -7.46 4.91 2.72
N GLN A 118 -7.57 6.20 3.04
CA GLN A 118 -6.54 7.20 2.71
C GLN A 118 -6.62 8.38 3.68
N LEU A 119 -5.46 8.98 3.98
CA LEU A 119 -5.33 10.24 4.70
C LEU A 119 -4.60 11.23 3.79
N VAL A 120 -5.14 12.44 3.62
CA VAL A 120 -4.61 13.46 2.70
C VAL A 120 -4.52 14.80 3.42
N PHE A 121 -3.30 15.34 3.51
CA PHE A 121 -3.08 16.69 4.01
C PHE A 121 -3.54 17.74 2.99
N VAL A 122 -4.11 18.82 3.50
CA VAL A 122 -4.25 20.03 2.70
C VAL A 122 -2.85 20.58 2.40
N PRO A 123 -2.54 20.92 1.13
CA PRO A 123 -1.25 21.47 0.75
C PRO A 123 -0.82 22.64 1.65
N GLY A 124 0.38 22.55 2.22
CA GLY A 124 0.93 23.59 3.11
C GLY A 124 0.42 23.56 4.54
N SER A 125 -0.31 22.53 4.97
CA SER A 125 -0.80 22.38 6.34
C SER A 125 -0.16 21.17 7.06
N SER A 126 -0.11 21.26 8.40
CA SER A 126 0.31 20.19 9.33
C SER A 126 -0.83 19.66 10.21
N ASP A 127 -1.96 20.35 10.22
CA ASP A 127 -3.11 20.12 11.10
C ASP A 127 -4.44 19.95 10.35
N HIS A 128 -4.49 20.34 9.08
CA HIS A 128 -5.64 20.21 8.21
C HIS A 128 -5.48 19.01 7.28
N LEU A 129 -6.28 17.97 7.51
CA LEU A 129 -6.28 16.77 6.69
C LEU A 129 -7.67 16.16 6.56
N PHE A 130 -7.83 15.36 5.52
CA PHE A 130 -9.03 14.59 5.24
C PHE A 130 -8.75 13.10 5.34
N ALA A 131 -9.75 12.33 5.80
CA ALA A 131 -9.76 10.89 5.80
C ALA A 131 -10.84 10.37 4.85
N ALA A 132 -10.44 9.55 3.87
CA ALA A 132 -11.35 8.73 3.08
C ALA A 132 -11.66 7.46 3.85
N THR A 133 -12.94 7.19 4.13
CA THR A 133 -13.34 6.03 4.92
C THR A 133 -14.52 5.28 4.30
N SER A 134 -14.72 4.04 4.75
CA SER A 134 -15.96 3.29 4.46
C SER A 134 -17.23 3.97 4.95
N MET A 135 -17.13 4.98 5.82
CA MET A 135 -18.28 5.72 6.35
C MET A 135 -18.45 7.11 5.73
N GLY A 136 -17.55 7.52 4.83
CA GLY A 136 -17.54 8.83 4.19
C GLY A 136 -16.22 9.57 4.31
N VAL A 137 -16.23 10.85 3.92
CA VAL A 137 -15.12 11.78 4.15
C VAL A 137 -15.22 12.36 5.55
N PHE A 138 -14.11 12.38 6.27
CA PHE A 138 -13.95 13.11 7.53
C PHE A 138 -12.86 14.17 7.37
N GLU A 139 -13.07 15.34 7.97
CA GLU A 139 -12.14 16.47 7.98
C GLU A 139 -11.70 16.75 9.41
N THR A 140 -10.43 17.10 9.59
CA THR A 140 -9.92 17.68 10.83
C THR A 140 -9.11 18.93 10.47
N GLU A 141 -9.27 19.99 11.26
CA GLU A 141 -8.48 21.23 11.20
C GLU A 141 -7.56 21.36 12.44
N ASN A 142 -7.46 20.29 13.25
CA ASN A 142 -6.69 20.25 14.48
C ASN A 142 -5.91 18.93 14.62
N ALA A 143 -5.35 18.48 13.51
CA ALA A 143 -4.35 17.41 13.47
C ALA A 143 -4.87 16.07 14.05
N GLY A 144 -6.16 15.80 13.83
CA GLY A 144 -6.88 14.60 14.22
C GLY A 144 -7.49 14.62 15.62
N ASP A 145 -7.41 15.74 16.37
CA ASP A 145 -8.01 15.82 17.70
C ASP A 145 -9.54 15.69 17.64
N THR A 146 -10.16 16.31 16.65
CA THR A 146 -11.58 16.15 16.33
C THR A 146 -11.81 16.05 14.83
N TRP A 147 -12.77 15.23 14.44
CA TRP A 147 -13.17 15.01 13.06
C TRP A 147 -14.62 15.40 12.81
N ILE A 148 -14.88 15.98 11.65
CA ILE A 148 -16.21 16.37 11.18
C ILE A 148 -16.51 15.61 9.89
N LYS A 149 -17.67 14.95 9.82
CA LYS A 149 -18.11 14.22 8.62
C LYS A 149 -18.52 15.21 7.51
N ARG A 150 -18.01 15.00 6.29
CA ARG A 150 -18.17 15.89 5.13
C ARG A 150 -18.77 15.16 3.93
N MET A 151 -20.07 14.88 4.02
CA MET A 151 -20.80 14.05 3.03
C MET A 151 -21.97 14.77 2.36
N GLU A 152 -22.11 16.08 2.52
CA GLU A 152 -23.21 16.82 1.90
C GLU A 152 -23.13 16.72 0.36
N GLY A 153 -24.23 16.35 -0.30
CA GLY A 153 -24.27 16.13 -1.75
C GLY A 153 -23.85 14.71 -2.19
N MET A 154 -23.16 13.93 -1.36
CA MET A 154 -22.81 12.52 -1.63
C MET A 154 -23.99 11.56 -1.35
N LYS A 155 -25.05 11.68 -2.15
CA LYS A 155 -26.18 10.74 -2.11
C LYS A 155 -25.75 9.39 -2.70
N GLU A 156 -26.15 8.27 -2.08
CA GLU A 156 -25.92 6.89 -2.56
C GLU A 156 -24.46 6.40 -2.54
N VAL A 157 -23.63 6.93 -1.64
CA VAL A 157 -22.24 6.48 -1.45
C VAL A 157 -22.15 5.41 -0.36
N LEU A 158 -21.62 4.23 -0.70
CA LEU A 158 -21.36 3.16 0.29
C LEU A 158 -20.01 3.32 0.96
N MET A 159 -18.98 3.80 0.24
CA MET A 159 -17.65 4.04 0.77
C MET A 159 -16.89 5.08 -0.06
N VAL A 160 -16.04 5.85 0.61
CA VAL A 160 -15.05 6.73 -0.03
C VAL A 160 -13.70 6.06 0.08
N VAL A 161 -13.08 5.78 -1.05
CA VAL A 161 -11.86 4.96 -1.14
C VAL A 161 -10.62 5.83 -1.30
N THR A 162 -10.75 6.96 -1.98
CA THR A 162 -9.61 7.81 -2.32
C THR A 162 -10.01 9.28 -2.40
N LEU A 163 -9.08 10.15 -2.04
CA LEU A 163 -9.19 11.60 -2.13
C LEU A 163 -7.92 12.16 -2.77
N ASP A 164 -8.07 13.26 -3.51
CA ASP A 164 -6.94 14.11 -3.87
C ASP A 164 -7.36 15.58 -3.92
N VAL A 165 -6.48 16.44 -3.41
CA VAL A 165 -6.68 17.89 -3.32
C VAL A 165 -5.93 18.55 -4.47
N ASP A 166 -6.54 19.49 -5.18
CA ASP A 166 -5.80 20.27 -6.17
C ASP A 166 -4.78 21.18 -5.46
N PRO A 167 -3.46 20.99 -5.69
CA PRO A 167 -2.44 21.78 -5.01
C PRO A 167 -2.43 23.26 -5.39
N ARG A 168 -3.05 23.63 -6.52
CA ARG A 168 -3.16 25.02 -6.98
C ARG A 168 -4.51 25.65 -6.64
N GLN A 169 -5.50 24.81 -6.34
CA GLN A 169 -6.84 25.22 -5.95
C GLN A 169 -7.29 24.41 -4.73
N ILE A 170 -6.79 24.76 -3.55
CA ILE A 170 -7.02 23.99 -2.31
C ILE A 170 -8.50 23.89 -1.88
N THR A 171 -9.41 24.63 -2.52
CA THR A 171 -10.86 24.47 -2.32
C THR A 171 -11.46 23.36 -3.20
N THR A 172 -10.76 22.97 -4.26
CA THR A 172 -11.14 21.93 -5.21
C THR A 172 -10.54 20.59 -4.78
N MET A 173 -11.39 19.58 -4.63
CA MET A 173 -10.97 18.22 -4.35
C MET A 173 -11.83 17.21 -5.10
N TYR A 174 -11.29 16.02 -5.26
CA TYR A 174 -11.95 14.91 -5.91
C TYR A 174 -11.99 13.70 -4.98
N ALA A 175 -13.15 13.03 -4.95
CA ALA A 175 -13.36 11.82 -4.17
C ALA A 175 -13.72 10.67 -5.10
N GLY A 176 -12.95 9.59 -5.01
CA GLY A 176 -13.28 8.31 -5.60
C GLY A 176 -14.06 7.46 -4.60
N THR A 177 -15.23 7.00 -5.02
CA THR A 177 -16.17 6.27 -4.16
C THR A 177 -16.55 4.92 -4.77
N SER A 178 -17.32 4.11 -4.04
CA SER A 178 -17.99 2.95 -4.62
C SER A 178 -19.10 3.32 -5.62
N GLY A 179 -19.56 4.57 -5.62
CA GLY A 179 -20.64 5.12 -6.46
C GLY A 179 -20.16 6.02 -7.61
N GLY A 180 -18.84 6.05 -7.85
CA GLY A 180 -18.17 6.86 -8.86
C GLY A 180 -17.40 8.04 -8.26
N MET A 181 -17.20 9.07 -9.08
CA MET A 181 -16.44 10.28 -8.74
C MET A 181 -17.34 11.41 -8.25
N TYR A 182 -16.86 12.11 -7.24
CA TYR A 182 -17.42 13.36 -6.75
C TYR A 182 -16.37 14.46 -6.76
N LYS A 183 -16.80 15.70 -6.96
CA LYS A 183 -15.98 16.91 -6.92
C LYS A 183 -16.58 17.88 -5.91
N THR A 184 -15.72 18.55 -5.16
CA THR A 184 -16.05 19.74 -4.36
C THR A 184 -15.23 20.92 -4.87
N ILE A 185 -15.74 22.13 -4.70
CA ILE A 185 -15.04 23.39 -4.97
C ILE A 185 -15.03 24.32 -3.74
N ASP A 186 -15.52 23.81 -2.60
CA ASP A 186 -15.76 24.55 -1.37
C ASP A 186 -15.18 23.85 -0.13
N ARG A 187 -14.07 23.11 -0.30
CA ARG A 187 -13.38 22.33 0.75
C ARG A 187 -14.28 21.28 1.40
N ALA A 188 -14.87 20.41 0.57
CA ALA A 188 -15.71 19.31 1.00
C ALA A 188 -16.97 19.72 1.79
N ARG A 189 -17.38 20.99 1.74
CA ARG A 189 -18.64 21.42 2.33
C ARG A 189 -19.81 20.87 1.52
N HIS A 190 -19.71 20.87 0.19
CA HIS A 190 -20.67 20.23 -0.70
C HIS A 190 -19.98 19.46 -1.83
N TRP A 191 -20.55 18.32 -2.20
CA TRP A 191 -20.03 17.41 -3.22
C TRP A 191 -21.01 17.21 -4.37
N ILE A 192 -20.48 17.25 -5.60
CA ILE A 192 -21.24 17.09 -6.84
C ILE A 192 -20.74 15.84 -7.55
N LYS A 193 -21.66 14.99 -8.01
CA LYS A 193 -21.34 13.77 -8.78
C LYS A 193 -20.86 14.13 -10.19
N VAL A 194 -19.73 13.57 -10.62
CA VAL A 194 -19.03 13.95 -11.86
C VAL A 194 -18.64 12.71 -12.68
N ASN A 195 -19.63 11.94 -13.10
CA ASN A 195 -19.44 10.60 -13.69
C ASN A 195 -19.58 10.52 -15.22
N HIS A 196 -19.82 11.63 -15.91
CA HIS A 196 -20.09 11.61 -17.34
C HIS A 196 -18.88 11.11 -18.14
N GLY A 197 -19.03 10.02 -18.90
CA GLY A 197 -17.95 9.36 -19.64
C GLY A 197 -17.08 8.41 -18.80
N LEU A 198 -17.23 8.40 -17.47
CA LEU A 198 -16.46 7.55 -16.56
C LEU A 198 -16.97 6.11 -16.53
N ILE A 199 -18.24 5.92 -16.88
CA ILE A 199 -18.92 4.62 -16.90
C ILE A 199 -19.59 4.47 -18.25
N PRO A 200 -19.22 3.45 -19.05
CA PRO A 200 -19.95 3.16 -20.27
C PRO A 200 -21.40 2.75 -19.94
N PRO A 201 -22.41 3.26 -20.66
CA PRO A 201 -23.83 3.01 -20.36
C PRO A 201 -24.20 1.53 -20.18
N GLU A 202 -23.51 0.64 -20.90
CA GLU A 202 -23.67 -0.81 -20.87
C GLU A 202 -23.27 -1.47 -19.53
N VAL A 203 -22.43 -0.81 -18.73
CA VAL A 203 -21.87 -1.37 -17.49
C VAL A 203 -22.60 -0.87 -16.23
N LEU A 204 -23.41 0.19 -16.35
CA LEU A 204 -24.14 0.82 -15.23
C LEU A 204 -24.97 -0.16 -14.39
N LYS A 205 -25.36 -1.30 -14.94
CA LYS A 205 -26.15 -2.35 -14.25
C LYS A 205 -25.31 -3.28 -13.35
N SER A 206 -23.98 -3.19 -13.37
CA SER A 206 -23.13 -4.03 -12.51
C SER A 206 -22.79 -3.34 -11.20
N SER A 207 -22.82 -4.09 -10.09
CA SER A 207 -22.48 -3.59 -8.74
C SER A 207 -21.03 -3.11 -8.59
N ARG A 208 -20.17 -3.36 -9.59
CA ARG A 208 -18.74 -2.99 -9.58
C ARG A 208 -18.40 -1.85 -10.55
N ALA A 209 -19.35 -1.41 -11.39
CA ALA A 209 -19.11 -0.41 -12.44
C ALA A 209 -18.62 0.94 -11.92
N LEU A 210 -18.94 1.24 -10.66
CA LEU A 210 -18.79 2.55 -10.04
C LEU A 210 -17.59 2.63 -9.09
N GLY A 211 -16.85 1.53 -8.89
CA GLY A 211 -15.77 1.48 -7.93
C GLY A 211 -14.51 2.20 -8.41
N ILE A 212 -14.25 3.38 -7.87
CA ILE A 212 -12.98 4.10 -8.07
C ILE A 212 -11.95 3.56 -7.07
N THR A 213 -10.77 3.21 -7.58
CA THR A 213 -9.67 2.68 -6.76
C THR A 213 -8.64 3.76 -6.44
N ARG A 214 -8.39 4.71 -7.35
CA ARG A 214 -7.45 5.80 -7.15
C ARG A 214 -7.86 7.04 -7.94
N VAL A 215 -7.70 8.22 -7.35
CA VAL A 215 -7.78 9.52 -8.05
C VAL A 215 -6.47 10.27 -7.87
N LYS A 216 -6.01 10.93 -8.94
CA LYS A 216 -4.87 11.85 -8.91
C LYS A 216 -5.15 13.12 -9.73
N VAL A 217 -4.99 14.28 -9.11
CA VAL A 217 -5.02 15.59 -9.78
C VAL A 217 -3.65 15.86 -10.40
N ASP A 218 -3.64 16.26 -11.68
CA ASP A 218 -2.41 16.63 -12.38
C ASP A 218 -1.85 17.93 -11.80
N PRO A 219 -0.63 17.94 -11.21
CA PRO A 219 -0.06 19.14 -10.61
C PRO A 219 0.39 20.18 -11.65
N HIS A 220 0.59 19.78 -12.90
CA HIS A 220 1.09 20.63 -13.99
C HIS A 220 -0.05 21.24 -14.81
N ARG A 221 -1.24 20.62 -14.86
CA ARG A 221 -2.37 21.10 -15.66
C ARG A 221 -3.66 21.29 -14.88
N LEU A 222 -4.19 22.51 -14.86
CA LEU A 222 -5.47 22.78 -14.21
C LEU A 222 -6.55 21.92 -14.86
N ASN A 223 -7.55 21.50 -14.08
CA ASN A 223 -8.69 20.71 -14.53
C ASN A 223 -8.35 19.31 -15.07
N ALA A 224 -7.06 18.92 -15.11
CA ALA A 224 -6.66 17.58 -15.49
C ALA A 224 -6.64 16.65 -14.28
N VAL A 225 -7.37 15.55 -14.38
CA VAL A 225 -7.49 14.54 -13.31
C VAL A 225 -7.48 13.16 -13.93
N TYR A 226 -6.82 12.22 -13.27
CA TYR A 226 -6.79 10.83 -13.62
C TYR A 226 -7.57 10.02 -12.59
N ALA A 227 -8.41 9.10 -13.06
CA ALA A 227 -9.18 8.21 -12.21
C ALA A 227 -8.99 6.77 -12.67
N ALA A 228 -8.52 5.92 -11.75
CA ALA A 228 -8.51 4.48 -11.91
C ALA A 228 -9.78 3.89 -11.29
N SER A 229 -10.42 2.97 -12.00
CA SER A 229 -11.57 2.22 -11.53
C SER A 229 -11.30 0.72 -11.54
N LEU A 230 -12.28 -0.06 -11.07
CA LEU A 230 -12.26 -1.52 -11.18
C LEU A 230 -12.28 -2.03 -12.63
N MET A 231 -12.50 -1.15 -13.62
CA MET A 231 -12.74 -1.52 -15.02
C MET A 231 -11.96 -0.69 -16.04
N GLY A 232 -11.11 0.24 -15.61
CA GLY A 232 -10.25 0.98 -16.52
C GLY A 232 -9.65 2.24 -15.93
N LEU A 233 -8.86 2.91 -16.75
CA LEU A 233 -8.23 4.19 -16.44
C LEU A 233 -8.90 5.28 -17.27
N TYR A 234 -9.12 6.44 -16.65
CA TYR A 234 -9.79 7.57 -17.26
C TYR A 234 -9.04 8.85 -16.97
N LYS A 235 -9.13 9.80 -17.89
CA LYS A 235 -8.57 11.14 -17.79
C LYS A 235 -9.65 12.16 -18.13
N THR A 236 -9.67 13.26 -17.40
CA THR A 236 -10.41 14.47 -17.75
C THR A 236 -9.40 15.60 -17.92
N THR A 237 -9.75 16.60 -18.73
CA THR A 237 -9.02 17.88 -18.86
C THR A 237 -9.95 19.09 -18.70
N ASP A 238 -11.23 18.85 -18.42
CA ASP A 238 -12.29 19.86 -18.30
C ASP A 238 -12.83 19.96 -16.86
N GLY A 239 -12.09 19.39 -15.89
CA GLY A 239 -12.39 19.52 -14.48
C GLY A 239 -13.45 18.52 -14.03
N ALA A 240 -13.47 17.34 -14.66
CA ALA A 240 -14.42 16.25 -14.51
C ALA A 240 -15.84 16.56 -15.02
N GLN A 241 -15.97 17.44 -16.03
CA GLN A 241 -17.23 17.55 -16.75
C GLN A 241 -17.44 16.34 -17.68
N THR A 242 -16.35 15.88 -18.30
CA THR A 242 -16.30 14.64 -19.07
C THR A 242 -15.04 13.85 -18.78
N TRP A 243 -15.15 12.52 -18.87
CA TRP A 243 -14.04 11.59 -18.73
C TRP A 243 -13.82 10.83 -20.04
N GLN A 244 -12.55 10.74 -20.44
CA GLN A 244 -12.10 9.93 -21.55
C GLN A 244 -11.39 8.69 -21.02
N ARG A 245 -11.76 7.51 -21.51
CA ARG A 245 -11.05 6.27 -21.22
C ARG A 245 -9.68 6.27 -21.91
N ILE A 246 -8.65 5.84 -21.19
CA ILE A 246 -7.26 5.72 -21.65
C ILE A 246 -6.69 4.35 -21.23
N GLY A 247 -5.55 3.95 -21.80
CA GLY A 247 -4.87 2.70 -21.44
C GLY A 247 -5.70 1.43 -21.71
N GLN A 248 -6.50 1.42 -22.77
CA GLN A 248 -7.35 0.28 -23.16
C GLN A 248 -6.52 -0.95 -23.55
N ASP A 249 -5.28 -0.74 -23.97
CA ASP A 249 -4.28 -1.73 -24.37
C ASP A 249 -3.48 -2.31 -23.20
N LEU A 250 -3.62 -1.74 -21.99
CA LEU A 250 -2.99 -2.28 -20.79
C LEU A 250 -3.48 -3.71 -20.48
N PRO A 251 -2.57 -4.62 -20.07
CA PRO A 251 -2.87 -6.05 -19.88
C PRO A 251 -3.77 -6.36 -18.68
N ASP A 252 -3.98 -5.40 -17.79
CA ASP A 252 -4.96 -5.43 -16.70
C ASP A 252 -5.72 -4.11 -16.70
N GLN A 253 -6.99 -4.17 -16.31
CA GLN A 253 -7.88 -3.01 -16.24
C GLN A 253 -8.31 -2.70 -14.80
N MET A 254 -7.89 -3.53 -13.83
CA MET A 254 -8.05 -3.27 -12.41
C MET A 254 -6.72 -2.79 -11.82
N PHE A 255 -6.61 -1.48 -11.62
CA PHE A 255 -5.41 -0.85 -11.08
C PHE A 255 -5.45 -0.76 -9.56
N SER A 256 -4.35 -1.12 -8.91
CA SER A 256 -4.15 -1.02 -7.46
C SER A 256 -3.68 0.37 -7.03
N ASP A 257 -2.86 1.03 -7.85
CA ASP A 257 -2.33 2.36 -7.57
C ASP A 257 -2.05 3.14 -8.86
N LEU A 258 -1.93 4.45 -8.72
CA LEU A 258 -1.65 5.44 -9.75
C LEU A 258 -0.80 6.56 -9.13
N VAL A 259 0.34 6.85 -9.75
CA VAL A 259 1.28 7.89 -9.34
C VAL A 259 1.60 8.79 -10.53
N LEU A 260 1.52 10.10 -10.33
CA LEU A 260 1.94 11.11 -11.30
C LEU A 260 3.32 11.62 -10.89
N ASP A 261 4.22 11.78 -11.85
CA ASP A 261 5.47 12.51 -11.64
C ASP A 261 5.15 14.00 -11.42
N ARG A 262 5.68 14.57 -10.33
CA ARG A 262 5.48 15.97 -9.95
C ARG A 262 6.56 16.91 -10.51
N SER A 263 7.65 16.33 -11.02
CA SER A 263 8.78 17.06 -11.61
C SER A 263 8.69 17.08 -13.14
N THR A 264 8.09 16.04 -13.72
CA THR A 264 8.01 15.85 -15.17
C THR A 264 6.55 15.71 -15.60
N PRO A 265 6.00 16.68 -16.37
CA PRO A 265 4.66 16.57 -16.93
C PRO A 265 4.51 15.29 -17.78
N ASP A 266 3.29 14.79 -17.89
CA ASP A 266 2.93 13.61 -18.72
C ASP A 266 3.53 12.27 -18.31
N VAL A 267 4.43 12.23 -17.33
CA VAL A 267 4.95 10.97 -16.79
C VAL A 267 4.04 10.47 -15.68
N LEU A 268 3.50 9.27 -15.85
CA LEU A 268 2.71 8.60 -14.83
C LEU A 268 2.93 7.09 -14.83
N TYR A 269 2.63 6.48 -13.69
CA TYR A 269 2.77 5.06 -13.46
C TYR A 269 1.47 4.50 -12.91
N VAL A 270 1.10 3.32 -13.39
CA VAL A 270 0.00 2.52 -12.84
C VAL A 270 0.53 1.17 -12.39
N SER A 271 -0.06 0.64 -11.33
CA SER A 271 0.22 -0.71 -10.86
C SER A 271 -1.03 -1.58 -10.90
N SER A 272 -0.84 -2.87 -11.17
CA SER A 272 -1.93 -3.85 -11.25
C SER A 272 -1.44 -5.26 -10.88
N ARG A 273 -2.26 -6.29 -11.16
CA ARG A 273 -1.82 -7.70 -11.05
C ARG A 273 -0.85 -8.12 -12.15
N LYS A 274 -0.58 -7.25 -13.11
CA LYS A 274 0.31 -7.47 -14.26
C LYS A 274 1.55 -6.59 -14.24
N GLY A 275 1.88 -6.02 -13.08
CA GLY A 275 3.11 -5.26 -12.86
C GLY A 275 2.89 -3.75 -12.83
N VAL A 276 3.99 -3.03 -13.00
CA VAL A 276 4.03 -1.58 -13.17
C VAL A 276 4.07 -1.24 -14.65
N HIS A 277 3.28 -0.26 -15.06
CA HIS A 277 3.33 0.30 -16.41
C HIS A 277 3.55 1.80 -16.33
N LYS A 278 4.41 2.33 -17.20
CA LYS A 278 4.79 3.73 -17.30
C LYS A 278 4.22 4.32 -18.58
N SER A 279 3.66 5.52 -18.48
CA SER A 279 3.38 6.39 -19.62
C SER A 279 4.28 7.63 -19.50
N SER A 280 4.72 8.17 -20.64
CA SER A 280 5.49 9.42 -20.73
C SER A 280 4.79 10.46 -21.62
N ASP A 281 3.52 10.22 -21.95
CA ASP A 281 2.71 11.04 -22.85
C ASP A 281 1.30 11.28 -22.26
N GLY A 282 1.17 11.28 -20.94
CA GLY A 282 -0.08 11.63 -20.27
C GLY A 282 -1.17 10.58 -20.41
N GLY A 283 -0.77 9.32 -20.61
CA GLY A 283 -1.62 8.14 -20.62
C GLY A 283 -2.04 7.66 -22.01
N HIS A 284 -1.46 8.21 -23.08
CA HIS A 284 -1.78 7.81 -24.45
C HIS A 284 -1.11 6.48 -24.84
N THR A 285 0.14 6.29 -24.44
CA THR A 285 0.87 5.02 -24.63
C THR A 285 1.49 4.54 -23.32
N TRP A 286 1.67 3.22 -23.22
CA TRP A 286 2.13 2.56 -22.01
C TRP A 286 3.21 1.54 -22.30
N GLN A 287 4.21 1.47 -21.43
CA GLN A 287 5.29 0.50 -21.49
C GLN A 287 5.38 -0.24 -20.15
N ALA A 288 5.63 -1.55 -20.22
CA ALA A 288 5.88 -2.35 -19.03
C ALA A 288 7.20 -1.92 -18.36
N ALA A 289 7.16 -1.71 -17.05
CA ALA A 289 8.27 -1.24 -16.23
C ALA A 289 8.57 -2.28 -15.14
N ASN A 290 8.88 -3.52 -15.56
CA ASN A 290 8.84 -4.70 -14.69
C ASN A 290 10.19 -5.42 -14.50
N ALA A 291 11.28 -4.96 -15.13
CA ALA A 291 12.55 -5.69 -15.09
C ALA A 291 13.10 -5.75 -13.66
N GLY A 292 13.36 -6.95 -13.15
CA GLY A 292 13.84 -7.18 -11.79
C GLY A 292 12.75 -7.41 -10.73
N LEU A 293 11.46 -7.20 -11.05
CA LEU A 293 10.37 -7.58 -10.15
C LEU A 293 10.19 -9.10 -10.14
N GLY A 294 10.32 -9.73 -8.96
CA GLY A 294 10.05 -11.16 -8.78
C GLY A 294 8.56 -11.51 -8.81
N ASN A 295 7.68 -10.53 -8.56
CA ASN A 295 6.23 -10.72 -8.50
C ASN A 295 5.51 -9.50 -9.07
N LEU A 296 4.69 -9.73 -10.10
CA LEU A 296 3.96 -8.69 -10.83
C LEU A 296 2.63 -8.30 -10.15
N ASN A 297 2.24 -8.94 -9.06
CA ASN A 297 1.07 -8.54 -8.30
C ASN A 297 1.43 -7.35 -7.40
N ILE A 298 1.41 -6.15 -7.99
CA ILE A 298 1.80 -4.91 -7.32
C ILE A 298 0.58 -4.32 -6.62
N ARG A 299 0.76 -4.00 -5.34
CA ARG A 299 -0.31 -3.56 -4.45
C ARG A 299 -0.19 -2.09 -4.04
N ALA A 300 1.03 -1.58 -3.91
CA ALA A 300 1.30 -0.20 -3.56
C ALA A 300 2.43 0.32 -4.45
N LEU A 301 2.33 1.58 -4.89
CA LEU A 301 3.36 2.25 -5.65
C LEU A 301 3.61 3.63 -5.03
N ALA A 302 4.87 3.96 -4.75
CA ALA A 302 5.25 5.27 -4.23
C ALA A 302 6.44 5.83 -5.02
N MET A 303 6.38 7.11 -5.34
CA MET A 303 7.48 7.85 -5.96
C MET A 303 8.09 8.78 -4.92
N ASN A 304 9.41 8.83 -4.89
CA ASN A 304 10.14 9.72 -4.01
C ASN A 304 9.79 11.19 -4.35
N PRO A 305 9.43 12.00 -3.34
CA PRO A 305 8.97 13.37 -3.55
C PRO A 305 10.07 14.35 -3.98
N VAL A 306 11.34 13.98 -3.84
CA VAL A 306 12.52 14.81 -4.20
C VAL A 306 13.15 14.35 -5.51
N ASP A 307 13.17 13.03 -5.76
CA ASP A 307 13.79 12.43 -6.95
C ASP A 307 12.82 11.47 -7.63
N SER A 308 12.24 11.85 -8.77
CA SER A 308 11.25 11.05 -9.47
C SER A 308 11.82 9.78 -10.13
N GLN A 309 13.15 9.62 -10.18
CA GLN A 309 13.78 8.38 -10.62
C GLN A 309 13.72 7.29 -9.55
N VAL A 310 13.52 7.66 -8.28
CA VAL A 310 13.40 6.70 -7.19
C VAL A 310 11.94 6.32 -6.96
N LEU A 311 11.59 5.07 -7.28
CA LEU A 311 10.26 4.51 -7.03
C LEU A 311 10.35 3.30 -6.11
N TYR A 312 9.25 3.03 -5.40
CA TYR A 312 9.06 1.85 -4.57
C TYR A 312 7.81 1.11 -4.97
N ALA A 313 7.91 -0.21 -5.11
CA ALA A 313 6.80 -1.09 -5.44
C ALA A 313 6.61 -2.12 -4.32
N GLY A 314 5.42 -2.10 -3.72
CA GLY A 314 4.99 -3.08 -2.74
C GLY A 314 4.27 -4.22 -3.43
N THR A 315 4.76 -5.44 -3.30
CA THR A 315 4.15 -6.63 -3.92
C THR A 315 3.16 -7.32 -2.98
N ASN A 316 2.25 -8.11 -3.54
CA ASN A 316 1.36 -8.98 -2.81
C ASN A 316 1.99 -10.36 -2.53
N GLY A 317 3.20 -10.40 -1.94
CA GLY A 317 3.82 -11.65 -1.47
C GLY A 317 5.35 -11.77 -1.59
N ASP A 318 6.03 -10.80 -2.19
CA ASP A 318 7.50 -10.82 -2.38
C ASP A 318 8.18 -9.62 -1.69
N GLY A 319 7.43 -8.86 -0.88
CA GLY A 319 7.95 -7.69 -0.17
C GLY A 319 8.05 -6.43 -1.02
N LEU A 320 9.02 -5.59 -0.63
CA LEU A 320 9.27 -4.26 -1.19
C LEU A 320 10.37 -4.32 -2.26
N TYR A 321 10.18 -3.57 -3.33
CA TYR A 321 11.19 -3.33 -4.37
C TYR A 321 11.44 -1.85 -4.52
N ARG A 322 12.64 -1.48 -5.00
CA ARG A 322 13.04 -0.12 -5.30
C ARG A 322 13.62 -0.03 -6.71
N SER A 323 13.33 1.05 -7.41
CA SER A 323 14.00 1.48 -8.63
C SER A 323 14.73 2.79 -8.36
N HIS A 324 15.85 3.02 -9.04
CA HIS A 324 16.61 4.29 -9.04
C HIS A 324 16.67 4.94 -10.44
N ASP A 325 15.93 4.39 -11.39
CA ASP A 325 16.01 4.71 -12.81
C ASP A 325 14.61 4.88 -13.43
N GLY A 326 13.66 5.39 -12.66
CA GLY A 326 12.33 5.70 -13.18
C GLY A 326 11.55 4.45 -13.63
N GLY A 327 11.74 3.34 -12.91
CA GLY A 327 11.07 2.06 -13.14
C GLY A 327 11.69 1.18 -14.23
N HIS A 328 12.85 1.53 -14.79
CA HIS A 328 13.52 0.70 -15.78
C HIS A 328 14.01 -0.61 -15.18
N THR A 329 14.60 -0.59 -13.99
CA THR A 329 15.01 -1.77 -13.24
C THR A 329 14.61 -1.68 -11.77
N TRP A 330 14.36 -2.84 -11.17
CA TRP A 330 13.94 -2.97 -9.77
C TRP A 330 14.85 -3.93 -9.00
N GLU A 331 15.19 -3.55 -7.78
CA GLU A 331 15.93 -4.36 -6.82
C GLU A 331 15.05 -4.65 -5.57
N PRO A 332 15.11 -5.86 -5.01
CA PRO A 332 14.41 -6.14 -3.76
C PRO A 332 15.01 -5.33 -2.60
N VAL A 333 14.16 -4.89 -1.68
CA VAL A 333 14.52 -4.24 -0.42
C VAL A 333 14.06 -5.14 0.74
N PRO A 334 14.91 -6.09 1.20
CA PRO A 334 14.50 -7.09 2.19
C PRO A 334 14.14 -6.47 3.54
N LEU A 335 13.12 -7.03 4.19
CA LEU A 335 12.75 -6.66 5.55
C LEU A 335 13.69 -7.30 6.58
N VAL A 336 14.89 -6.73 6.71
CA VAL A 336 15.87 -7.14 7.72
C VAL A 336 15.58 -6.46 9.06
N LEU A 337 15.08 -7.24 10.02
CA LEU A 337 14.74 -6.73 11.36
C LEU A 337 16.00 -6.54 12.23
N ASN A 338 16.06 -5.43 12.95
CA ASN A 338 17.08 -5.20 13.97
C ASN A 338 16.87 -6.17 15.16
N ARG A 339 17.71 -7.20 15.27
CA ARG A 339 17.63 -8.23 16.33
C ARG A 339 18.07 -7.78 17.73
N ASN A 340 18.31 -6.47 17.94
CA ASN A 340 19.00 -5.99 19.14
C ASN A 340 18.08 -5.64 20.34
N HIS A 341 16.77 -5.99 20.30
CA HIS A 341 15.84 -5.64 21.37
C HIS A 341 15.05 -6.80 22.02
N GLU A 342 15.28 -8.06 21.64
CA GLU A 342 14.55 -9.19 22.24
C GLU A 342 15.30 -9.96 23.34
N THR A 343 16.53 -9.59 23.69
CA THR A 343 17.24 -10.16 24.85
C THR A 343 17.17 -9.24 26.08
N ARG A 344 15.96 -9.02 26.60
CA ARG A 344 15.80 -8.68 28.03
C ARG A 344 15.06 -9.84 28.68
N GLY A 345 15.84 -10.67 29.37
CA GLY A 345 15.44 -11.95 29.93
C GLY A 345 14.20 -11.87 30.82
N SER A 346 13.22 -12.70 30.51
CA SER A 346 12.27 -13.19 31.50
C SER A 346 12.87 -14.45 32.13
N THR A 347 13.63 -14.28 33.21
CA THR A 347 14.00 -15.40 34.07
C THR A 347 12.75 -15.81 34.85
N ILE A 348 12.06 -16.86 34.39
CA ILE A 348 11.02 -17.51 35.21
C ILE A 348 11.74 -18.53 36.08
N LEU A 349 11.83 -18.24 37.39
CA LEU A 349 12.26 -19.20 38.40
C LEU A 349 11.21 -20.32 38.51
N ASN A 350 11.59 -21.54 38.13
CA ASN A 350 10.79 -22.72 38.45
C ASN A 350 11.16 -23.25 39.85
N ARG A 351 10.20 -23.89 40.54
CA ARG A 351 10.24 -24.24 41.97
C ARG A 351 11.33 -25.24 42.43
N ASN A 352 12.23 -25.68 41.55
CA ASN A 352 13.27 -26.68 41.87
C ASN A 352 14.71 -26.23 41.59
N GLY A 353 14.99 -24.93 41.42
CA GLY A 353 16.37 -24.40 41.58
C GLY A 353 17.44 -24.85 40.58
N GLY A 354 17.09 -25.32 39.38
CA GLY A 354 18.03 -25.64 38.31
C GLY A 354 17.95 -24.64 37.14
N VAL A 355 19.11 -24.23 36.60
CA VAL A 355 19.22 -23.38 35.40
C VAL A 355 19.33 -24.30 34.18
N GLU A 356 18.35 -24.26 33.26
CA GLU A 356 18.45 -24.88 31.93
C GLU A 356 18.30 -23.82 30.84
N ASP A 357 19.20 -23.89 29.85
CA ASP A 357 19.32 -22.96 28.73
C ASP A 357 18.45 -23.46 27.56
N ILE A 358 17.23 -22.94 27.43
CA ILE A 358 16.28 -23.37 26.38
C ILE A 358 16.55 -22.61 25.07
N ALA A 359 17.68 -22.90 24.44
CA ALA A 359 17.94 -22.55 23.04
C ALA A 359 17.76 -23.78 22.15
N LYS A 360 16.54 -24.32 22.07
CA LYS A 360 16.09 -25.29 21.06
C LYS A 360 14.63 -25.63 21.37
N THR A 361 13.69 -25.08 20.60
CA THR A 361 12.44 -25.72 20.10
C THR A 361 11.47 -24.63 19.67
N VAL A 362 11.72 -24.00 18.52
CA VAL A 362 10.66 -23.50 17.63
C VAL A 362 11.14 -23.75 16.21
N GLY A 363 10.98 -25.00 15.77
CA GLY A 363 11.31 -25.44 14.43
C GLY A 363 10.05 -25.92 13.72
N ARG A 364 9.64 -25.14 12.71
CA ARG A 364 8.95 -25.56 11.48
C ARG A 364 7.59 -26.27 11.62
N ASN A 365 6.54 -25.57 11.18
CA ASN A 365 5.48 -26.16 10.35
C ASN A 365 4.93 -25.08 9.41
N CYS A 366 5.48 -25.01 8.20
CA CYS A 366 4.88 -24.31 7.07
C CYS A 366 4.29 -25.37 6.14
N LEU A 367 2.96 -25.51 6.14
CA LEU A 367 2.25 -26.32 5.15
C LEU A 367 1.96 -25.46 3.92
N CYS A 368 2.53 -25.82 2.77
CA CYS A 368 2.12 -25.31 1.46
C CYS A 368 0.93 -26.16 0.95
N PRO A 369 -0.12 -25.58 0.36
CA PRO A 369 -1.10 -26.34 -0.41
C PRO A 369 -0.60 -26.51 -1.85
N GLU A 370 -0.31 -27.75 -2.25
CA GLU A 370 0.05 -28.10 -3.63
C GLU A 370 -1.15 -28.17 -4.57
N GLY A 371 -0.85 -27.90 -5.83
CA GLY A 371 -1.78 -27.79 -6.94
C GLY A 371 -2.57 -29.07 -7.22
N MET A 372 -3.80 -28.83 -7.66
CA MET A 372 -4.65 -29.79 -8.36
C MET A 372 -4.01 -30.13 -9.72
N GLN A 373 -3.42 -31.32 -9.87
CA GLN A 373 -3.27 -31.97 -11.17
C GLN A 373 -3.47 -33.49 -11.06
N ARG A 374 -4.40 -33.99 -11.87
CA ARG A 374 -4.67 -35.41 -12.14
C ARG A 374 -3.42 -36.09 -12.67
N LEU A 375 -3.17 -37.33 -12.23
CA LEU A 375 -2.52 -38.35 -13.07
C LEU A 375 -3.26 -39.69 -12.95
N THR A 376 -3.76 -40.10 -14.11
CA THR A 376 -4.13 -41.45 -14.53
C THR A 376 -2.96 -42.43 -14.40
N GLY A 377 -3.21 -43.70 -14.14
CA GLY A 377 -2.24 -44.76 -14.46
C GLY A 377 -2.41 -46.06 -13.69
N HIS A 378 -2.60 -47.15 -14.43
CA HIS A 378 -2.84 -48.53 -14.00
C HIS A 378 -1.83 -49.16 -13.03
N GLY A 379 -2.31 -50.17 -12.29
CA GLY A 379 -1.49 -51.22 -11.68
C GLY A 379 -2.34 -52.20 -10.88
N GLN A 380 -2.66 -53.35 -11.49
CA GLN A 380 -3.33 -54.50 -10.85
C GLN A 380 -2.59 -54.98 -9.60
N THR A 381 -3.31 -55.51 -8.60
CA THR A 381 -3.03 -56.83 -8.02
C THR A 381 -4.23 -57.34 -7.21
N ASP A 382 -4.47 -58.63 -7.36
CA ASP A 382 -5.58 -59.42 -6.88
C ASP A 382 -5.69 -59.56 -5.36
N GLY A 383 -6.94 -59.75 -4.93
CA GLY A 383 -7.32 -60.95 -4.17
C GLY A 383 -7.14 -60.92 -2.67
N LEU A 384 -8.25 -60.74 -1.93
CA LEU A 384 -8.52 -61.48 -0.70
C LEU A 384 -10.04 -61.54 -0.45
N ARG A 385 -10.56 -62.77 -0.46
CA ARG A 385 -11.94 -63.18 -0.16
C ARG A 385 -12.31 -62.84 1.29
N ARG A 386 -13.56 -62.41 1.51
CA ARG A 386 -14.27 -62.62 2.79
C ARG A 386 -15.30 -63.73 2.61
N VAL A 387 -15.17 -64.77 3.44
CA VAL A 387 -16.22 -65.71 3.82
C VAL A 387 -16.66 -65.26 5.22
N GLY A 388 -17.97 -65.18 5.45
CA GLY A 388 -18.59 -64.75 6.70
C GLY A 388 -19.73 -63.80 6.44
#